data_AF-A0A5M6IQU0-F1
#
_entry.id   AF-A0A5M6IQU0-F1
#
_cell.length_a   1.000
_cell.length_b   1.000
_cell.length_c   1.000
_cell.angle_alpha   90.00
_cell.angle_beta   90.00
_cell.angle_gamma   90.00
#
_symmetry.space_group_name_H-M   'P 1'
#
loop_
_entity.id
_entity.type
_entity.pdbx_description
1 polymer ?
#
loop_
_entity_poly.entity_id
_entity_poly.type
_entity_poly.pdbx_seq_one_letter_code
_entity_poly.pdbx_strand_id
1 'polypeptide(L)'
;MYVPDYELLARDLRFDIDTVQPMNRAAVPARLLRFLLETALRIVDFDVGQYLRTNPDVASAFRRNDVTGTWEHFVRFGYFEGRSGQGVAFDKTWYPRKNPDVAKSVRQGKWRFGLAHDEARGAWEWRAPNAGAEADLAQWRDLLAVSTPSRTESAE
;
A
#
# COMPACT_ATOMS: atom_id res chain seq x y z
N MET A 1 20.60 -4.87 -2.49
CA MET A 1 20.07 -5.70 -1.40
C MET A 1 20.56 -7.12 -1.60
N TYR A 2 21.00 -7.79 -0.53
CA TYR A 2 21.25 -9.23 -0.55
C TYR A 2 20.02 -9.93 0.03
N VAL A 3 19.48 -10.93 -0.69
CA VAL A 3 18.37 -11.78 -0.23
C VAL A 3 18.98 -13.13 0.14
N PRO A 4 18.75 -13.66 1.36
CA PRO A 4 19.24 -14.97 1.75
C PRO A 4 18.73 -16.09 0.83
N ASP A 5 19.43 -17.21 0.87
CA ASP A 5 19.03 -18.40 0.11
C ASP A 5 17.59 -18.84 0.44
N TYR A 6 16.88 -19.34 -0.56
CA TYR A 6 15.49 -19.74 -0.46
C TYR A 6 15.27 -20.88 0.54
N GLU A 7 16.16 -21.88 0.60
CA GLU A 7 16.05 -23.00 1.54
C GLU A 7 16.12 -22.54 2.99
N LEU A 8 17.00 -21.57 3.27
CA LEU A 8 17.12 -20.97 4.59
C LEU A 8 15.83 -20.24 4.99
N LEU A 9 15.27 -19.45 4.06
CA LEU A 9 14.01 -18.74 4.28
C LEU A 9 12.84 -19.72 4.47
N ALA A 10 12.75 -20.77 3.66
CA ALA A 10 11.71 -21.80 3.76
C ALA A 10 11.73 -22.49 5.12
N ARG A 11 12.91 -22.92 5.57
CA ARG A 11 13.10 -23.55 6.89
C ARG A 11 12.66 -22.64 8.04
N ASP A 12 13.12 -21.38 8.04
CA ASP A 12 12.88 -20.47 9.16
C ASP A 12 11.45 -19.89 9.16
N LEU A 13 10.85 -19.68 7.99
CA LEU A 13 9.45 -19.27 7.82
C LEU A 13 8.46 -20.45 7.87
N ARG A 14 8.97 -21.68 7.96
CA ARG A 14 8.20 -22.93 8.09
C ARG A 14 7.22 -23.14 6.93
N PHE A 15 7.63 -22.84 5.70
CA PHE A 15 6.89 -23.26 4.51
C PHE A 15 7.65 -24.35 3.77
N ASP A 16 6.91 -25.29 3.20
CA ASP A 16 7.46 -26.42 2.48
C ASP A 16 8.00 -25.96 1.11
N ILE A 17 9.26 -26.32 0.84
CA ILE A 17 9.97 -26.00 -0.40
C ILE A 17 9.44 -26.80 -1.59
N ASP A 18 8.93 -28.01 -1.35
CA ASP A 18 8.49 -28.95 -2.38
C ASP A 18 6.97 -28.89 -2.61
N THR A 19 6.23 -28.25 -1.70
CA THR A 19 4.78 -28.04 -1.81
C THR A 19 4.41 -26.57 -1.69
N VAL A 20 5.02 -25.72 -2.52
CA VAL A 20 4.41 -24.43 -2.92
C VAL A 20 3.15 -24.73 -3.76
N GLN A 21 2.19 -25.43 -3.17
CA GLN A 21 0.81 -25.27 -3.58
C GLN A 21 0.42 -23.84 -3.24
N PRO A 22 -0.36 -23.17 -4.10
CA PRO A 22 -0.76 -21.78 -3.89
C PRO A 22 -1.41 -21.52 -2.51
N MET A 23 -1.90 -22.54 -1.81
CA MET A 23 -2.74 -22.37 -0.62
C MET A 23 -2.02 -22.38 0.75
N ASN A 24 -0.70 -22.61 0.81
CA ASN A 24 0.02 -22.70 2.09
C ASN A 24 0.42 -21.30 2.61
N ARG A 25 -0.21 -20.86 3.71
CA ARG A 25 0.13 -19.61 4.40
C ARG A 25 1.44 -19.75 5.18
N ALA A 26 2.44 -18.91 4.89
CA ALA A 26 3.62 -18.75 5.72
C ALA A 26 3.37 -17.68 6.81
N ALA A 27 3.69 -18.00 8.06
CA ALA A 27 3.69 -17.00 9.13
C ALA A 27 4.92 -16.10 8.98
N VAL A 28 4.72 -14.83 8.61
CA VAL A 28 5.81 -13.86 8.46
C VAL A 28 5.99 -13.09 9.77
N PRO A 29 7.17 -13.13 10.43
CA PRO A 29 7.44 -12.29 11.59
C PRO A 29 7.23 -10.81 11.27
N ALA A 30 6.53 -10.07 12.13
CA ALA A 30 6.20 -8.66 11.87
C ALA A 30 7.43 -7.79 11.59
N ARG A 31 8.58 -8.09 12.22
CA ARG A 31 9.85 -7.41 11.95
C ARG A 31 10.38 -7.68 10.54
N LEU A 32 10.24 -8.90 10.04
CA LEU A 32 10.60 -9.25 8.66
C LEU A 32 9.67 -8.56 7.67
N LEU A 33 8.35 -8.60 7.90
CA LEU A 33 7.39 -7.92 7.05
C LEU A 33 7.68 -6.42 6.97
N ARG A 34 7.93 -5.77 8.12
CA ARG A 34 8.34 -4.36 8.18
C ARG A 34 9.60 -4.09 7.37
N PHE A 35 10.65 -4.91 7.54
CA PHE A 35 11.89 -4.77 6.79
C PHE A 35 11.69 -4.86 5.27
N LEU A 36 10.89 -5.82 4.81
CA LEU A 36 10.58 -6.00 3.39
C LEU A 36 9.77 -4.81 2.84
N LEU A 37 8.80 -4.31 3.61
CA LEU A 37 8.02 -3.12 3.23
C LEU A 37 8.88 -1.86 3.18
N GLU A 38 9.70 -1.60 4.19
CA GLU A 38 10.64 -0.46 4.19
C GLU A 38 11.61 -0.54 3.00
N THR A 39 12.06 -1.74 2.64
CA THR A 39 12.88 -1.95 1.45
C THR A 39 12.12 -1.60 0.17
N ALA A 40 10.91 -2.13 0.00
CA ALA A 40 10.09 -1.84 -1.17
C ALA A 40 9.77 -0.34 -1.27
N LEU A 41 9.53 0.33 -0.15
CA LEU A 41 9.26 1.76 -0.12
C LEU A 41 10.45 2.62 -0.51
N ARG A 42 11.68 2.10 -0.43
CA ARG A 42 12.87 2.83 -0.87
C ARG A 42 13.04 2.87 -2.38
N ILE A 43 12.31 2.03 -3.12
CA ILE A 43 12.35 2.01 -4.59
C ILE A 43 11.11 2.63 -5.23
N VAL A 44 10.12 3.05 -4.44
CA VAL A 44 8.97 3.79 -4.97
C VAL A 44 9.32 5.26 -5.19
N ASP A 45 8.66 5.88 -6.16
CA ASP A 45 8.72 7.32 -6.34
C ASP A 45 8.14 8.05 -5.12
N PHE A 46 8.83 9.11 -4.70
CA PHE A 46 8.47 9.92 -3.55
C PHE A 46 8.42 11.40 -3.92
N ASP A 47 7.25 12.04 -3.72
CA ASP A 47 7.10 13.49 -3.91
C ASP A 47 7.23 14.20 -2.56
N VAL A 48 8.43 14.74 -2.30
CA VAL A 48 8.73 15.51 -1.09
C VAL A 48 7.75 16.68 -0.90
N GLY A 49 7.42 17.39 -1.99
CA GLY A 49 6.59 18.58 -1.93
C GLY A 49 5.15 18.24 -1.58
N GLN A 50 4.59 17.22 -2.23
CA GLN A 50 3.26 16.71 -1.90
C GLN A 50 3.21 16.20 -0.47
N TYR A 51 4.19 15.38 -0.06
CA TYR A 51 4.26 14.83 1.29
C TYR A 51 4.30 15.92 2.36
N LEU A 52 5.12 16.98 2.18
CA LEU A 52 5.15 18.09 3.13
C LEU A 52 3.89 18.95 3.13
N ARG A 53 3.22 19.12 1.98
CA ARG A 53 1.95 19.86 1.90
C ARG A 53 0.81 19.14 2.60
N THR A 54 0.75 17.81 2.51
CA THR A 54 -0.30 16.99 3.12
C THR A 54 0.00 16.62 4.57
N ASN A 55 1.24 16.84 5.04
CA ASN A 55 1.68 16.54 6.40
C ASN A 55 2.29 17.77 7.10
N PRO A 56 1.47 18.73 7.58
CA PRO A 56 1.94 19.99 8.15
C PRO A 56 2.82 19.84 9.39
N ASP A 57 2.62 18.79 10.18
CA ASP A 57 3.42 18.43 11.34
C ASP A 57 4.85 18.03 10.94
N VAL A 58 4.99 17.18 9.91
CA VAL A 58 6.29 16.79 9.34
C VAL A 58 6.96 18.00 8.69
N ALA A 59 6.21 18.84 7.97
CA ALA A 59 6.75 20.07 7.40
C ALA A 59 7.28 21.03 8.48
N SER A 60 6.60 21.10 9.62
CA SER A 60 7.03 21.91 10.75
C SER A 60 8.29 21.33 11.40
N ALA A 61 8.35 20.01 11.61
CA ALA A 61 9.54 19.32 12.11
C ALA A 61 10.74 19.46 11.16
N PHE A 62 10.50 19.38 9.84
CA PHE A 62 11.51 19.57 8.82
C PHE A 62 12.09 20.99 8.86
N ARG A 63 11.24 22.04 8.96
CA ARG A 63 11.69 23.43 9.09
C ARG A 63 12.49 23.70 10.37
N ARG A 64 12.21 22.96 11.46
CA ARG A 64 12.96 23.04 12.72
C ARG A 64 14.23 22.18 12.73
N ASN A 65 14.50 21.44 11.65
CA ASN A 65 15.59 20.49 11.54
C ASN A 65 15.49 19.28 12.50
N ASP A 66 14.30 19.01 13.06
CA ASP A 66 14.00 17.81 13.84
C ASP A 66 13.90 16.56 12.94
N VAL A 67 13.51 16.76 11.68
CA VAL A 67 13.49 15.75 10.60
C VAL A 67 14.36 16.27 9.47
N THR A 68 15.48 15.58 9.20
CA THR A 68 16.43 15.99 8.14
C THR A 68 16.20 15.26 6.82
N GLY A 69 15.46 14.15 6.83
CA GLY A 69 15.12 13.36 5.65
C GLY A 69 13.64 13.06 5.58
N THR A 70 12.89 13.80 4.76
CA THR A 70 11.43 13.58 4.56
C THR A 70 11.12 12.23 3.95
N TRP A 71 11.95 11.77 3.01
CA TRP A 71 11.87 10.43 2.46
C TRP A 71 12.11 9.36 3.51
N GLU A 72 13.15 9.51 4.33
CA GLU A 72 13.44 8.55 5.41
C GLU A 72 12.32 8.54 6.46
N HIS A 73 11.74 9.70 6.76
CA HIS A 73 10.57 9.79 7.61
C HIS A 73 9.38 9.02 7.00
N PHE A 74 9.10 9.19 5.71
CA PHE A 74 8.03 8.46 5.04
C PHE A 74 8.25 6.94 5.11
N VAL A 75 9.45 6.47 4.76
CA VAL A 75 9.80 5.04 4.76
C VAL A 75 9.67 4.42 6.16
N ARG A 76 10.17 5.08 7.20
CA ARG A 76 10.20 4.52 8.57
C ARG A 76 8.91 4.70 9.36
N PHE A 77 8.21 5.81 9.14
CA PHE A 77 7.07 6.24 9.96
C PHE A 77 5.84 6.49 9.10
N GLY A 78 5.96 7.39 8.11
CA GLY A 78 4.81 7.94 7.41
C GLY A 78 3.91 6.89 6.75
N TYR A 79 4.49 5.92 6.04
CA TYR A 79 3.73 4.82 5.45
C TYR A 79 2.96 4.01 6.50
N PHE A 80 3.60 3.67 7.61
CA PHE A 80 2.99 2.89 8.69
C PHE A 80 1.98 3.70 9.53
N GLU A 81 2.02 5.02 9.45
CA GLU A 81 1.00 5.94 9.97
C GLU A 81 -0.17 6.14 8.99
N GLY A 82 -0.15 5.50 7.82
CA GLY A 82 -1.19 5.63 6.80
C GLY A 82 -1.09 6.91 5.97
N ARG A 83 0.05 7.62 6.00
CA ARG A 83 0.25 8.84 5.21
C ARG A 83 0.57 8.46 3.77
N SER A 84 -0.05 9.17 2.83
CA SER A 84 0.34 9.08 1.42
C SER A 84 1.59 9.93 1.16
N GLY A 85 2.65 9.27 0.69
CA GLY A 85 3.86 9.93 0.20
C GLY A 85 4.39 9.33 -1.11
N GLN A 86 3.77 8.24 -1.57
CA GLN A 86 4.08 7.69 -2.87
C GLN A 86 3.63 8.70 -3.93
N GLY A 87 4.49 8.99 -4.90
CA GLY A 87 4.24 9.94 -5.99
C GLY A 87 3.20 9.48 -7.01
N VAL A 88 2.21 8.69 -6.59
CA VAL A 88 1.20 8.10 -7.47
C VAL A 88 0.19 9.19 -7.85
N ALA A 89 0.22 9.58 -9.13
CA ALA A 89 -0.64 10.64 -9.64
C ALA A 89 -2.12 10.22 -9.68
N PHE A 90 -3.02 11.13 -9.30
CA PHE A 90 -4.46 10.93 -9.47
C PHE A 90 -4.89 11.25 -10.90
N ASP A 91 -5.55 10.31 -11.58
CA ASP A 91 -6.12 10.53 -12.90
C ASP A 91 -7.58 10.97 -12.79
N LYS A 92 -7.80 12.28 -12.95
CA LYS A 92 -9.11 12.92 -12.87
C LYS A 92 -10.12 12.47 -13.94
N THR A 93 -9.66 11.86 -15.03
CA THR A 93 -10.52 11.38 -16.12
C THR A 93 -10.80 9.89 -15.96
N TRP A 94 -9.77 9.11 -15.66
CA TRP A 94 -9.88 7.67 -15.51
C TRP A 94 -10.61 7.30 -14.21
N TYR A 95 -10.31 7.95 -13.09
CA TYR A 95 -10.83 7.55 -11.78
C TYR A 95 -12.37 7.60 -11.70
N PRO A 96 -13.06 8.69 -12.13
CA PRO A 96 -14.51 8.72 -12.12
C PRO A 96 -15.15 7.74 -13.12
N ARG A 97 -14.46 7.45 -14.24
CA ARG A 97 -14.91 6.47 -15.23
C ARG A 97 -14.83 5.04 -14.68
N LYS A 98 -13.75 4.73 -13.96
CA LYS A 98 -13.57 3.43 -13.30
C LYS A 98 -14.47 3.26 -12.08
N ASN A 99 -14.81 4.37 -11.41
CA ASN A 99 -15.62 4.40 -10.20
C ASN A 99 -16.93 5.19 -10.40
N PRO A 100 -17.92 4.66 -11.16
CA PRO A 100 -19.17 5.38 -11.44
C PRO A 100 -19.98 5.77 -10.20
N ASP A 101 -19.85 5.00 -9.12
CA ASP A 101 -20.48 5.25 -7.82
C ASP A 101 -19.87 6.47 -7.11
N VAL A 102 -18.55 6.65 -7.20
CA VAL A 102 -17.87 7.87 -6.72
C VAL A 102 -18.26 9.05 -7.58
N ALA A 103 -18.27 8.90 -8.91
CA ALA A 103 -18.72 9.95 -9.82
C ALA A 103 -20.16 10.39 -9.52
N LYS A 104 -21.06 9.45 -9.20
CA LYS A 104 -22.43 9.74 -8.74
C LYS A 104 -22.42 10.48 -7.41
N SER A 105 -21.60 10.06 -6.45
CA SER A 105 -21.50 10.70 -5.14
C SER A 105 -20.97 12.14 -5.22
N VAL A 106 -20.05 12.42 -6.14
CA VAL A 106 -19.59 13.78 -6.44
C VAL A 106 -20.73 14.64 -7.00
N ARG A 107 -21.50 14.14 -7.98
CA ARG A 107 -22.67 14.86 -8.52
C ARG A 107 -23.74 15.15 -7.47
N GLN A 108 -23.84 14.30 -6.45
CA GLN A 108 -24.76 14.48 -5.33
C GLN A 108 -24.20 15.39 -4.23
N GLY A 109 -22.99 15.94 -4.39
CA GLY A 109 -22.36 16.83 -3.41
C GLY A 109 -21.82 16.13 -2.15
N LYS A 110 -21.82 14.80 -2.10
CA LYS A 110 -21.26 14.05 -0.96
C LYS A 110 -19.73 14.11 -0.90
N TRP A 111 -19.11 14.20 -2.08
CA TRP A 111 -17.68 14.45 -2.24
C TRP A 111 -17.49 15.69 -3.10
N ARG A 112 -16.53 16.55 -2.73
CA ARG A 112 -16.24 17.77 -3.49
C ARG A 112 -15.75 17.47 -4.91
N PHE A 113 -14.92 16.44 -5.06
CA PHE A 113 -14.38 15.93 -6.32
C PHE A 113 -13.79 14.54 -6.10
N GLY A 114 -13.45 13.82 -7.20
CA GLY A 114 -12.93 12.45 -7.13
C GLY A 114 -11.65 12.31 -6.31
N LEU A 115 -10.71 13.26 -6.41
CA LEU A 115 -9.48 13.28 -5.62
C LEU A 115 -9.77 13.31 -4.11
N ALA A 116 -10.80 14.03 -3.66
CA ALA A 116 -11.15 14.09 -2.24
C ALA A 116 -11.65 12.73 -1.71
N HIS A 117 -12.36 11.97 -2.55
CA HIS A 117 -12.71 10.59 -2.22
C HIS A 117 -11.48 9.69 -2.19
N ASP A 118 -10.62 9.79 -3.20
CA ASP A 118 -9.41 8.98 -3.31
C ASP A 118 -8.49 9.16 -2.10
N GLU A 119 -8.17 10.40 -1.75
CA GLU A 119 -7.34 10.77 -0.59
C GLU A 119 -7.94 10.28 0.74
N ALA A 120 -9.28 10.28 0.87
CA ALA A 120 -9.95 9.96 2.12
C ALA A 120 -10.34 8.47 2.27
N ARG A 121 -10.59 7.76 1.16
CA ARG A 121 -11.22 6.43 1.15
C ARG A 121 -10.68 5.50 0.06
N GLY A 122 -10.13 6.02 -1.04
CA GLY A 122 -9.74 5.24 -2.22
C GLY A 122 -8.91 4.00 -1.87
N ALA A 123 -7.79 4.20 -1.15
CA ALA A 123 -6.91 3.11 -0.74
C ALA A 123 -7.59 2.08 0.18
N TRP A 124 -8.40 2.55 1.15
CA TRP A 124 -9.16 1.67 2.06
C TRP A 124 -10.20 0.81 1.34
N GLU A 125 -10.70 1.30 0.21
CA GLU A 125 -11.66 0.61 -0.64
C GLU A 125 -11.00 -0.23 -1.75
N TRP A 126 -9.67 -0.39 -1.74
CA TRP A 126 -8.93 -1.05 -2.81
C TRP A 126 -9.19 -0.45 -4.20
N ARG A 127 -9.27 0.89 -4.27
CA ARG A 127 -9.39 1.64 -5.53
C ARG A 127 -8.07 2.30 -5.87
N ALA A 128 -7.55 2.01 -7.05
CA ALA A 128 -6.37 2.67 -7.56
C ALA A 128 -6.69 4.12 -8.00
N PRO A 129 -5.74 5.06 -7.86
CA PRO A 129 -5.91 6.46 -8.29
C PRO A 129 -5.75 6.66 -9.81
N ASN A 130 -5.14 5.70 -10.51
CA ASN A 130 -4.91 5.72 -11.96
C ASN A 130 -4.81 4.29 -12.52
N ALA A 131 -4.73 4.17 -13.85
CA ALA A 131 -4.66 2.88 -14.53
C ALA A 131 -3.39 2.05 -14.23
N GLY A 132 -2.24 2.69 -14.04
CA GLY A 132 -0.99 1.98 -13.71
C GLY A 132 -1.06 1.33 -12.33
N ALA A 133 -1.48 2.11 -11.33
CA ALA A 133 -1.70 1.62 -9.97
C ALA A 133 -2.80 0.55 -9.87
N GLU A 134 -3.74 0.48 -10.83
CA GLU A 134 -4.74 -0.58 -10.87
C GLU A 134 -4.09 -1.95 -11.10
N ALA A 135 -3.11 -2.03 -12.00
CA ALA A 135 -2.40 -3.28 -12.27
C ALA A 135 -1.62 -3.75 -11.04
N ASP A 136 -0.90 -2.84 -10.39
CA ASP A 136 -0.16 -3.14 -9.16
C ASP A 136 -1.12 -3.62 -8.06
N LEU A 137 -2.21 -2.87 -7.84
CA LEU A 137 -3.19 -3.19 -6.81
C LEU A 137 -3.89 -4.53 -7.06
N ALA A 138 -4.15 -4.88 -8.33
CA ALA A 138 -4.69 -6.18 -8.71
C ALA A 138 -3.72 -7.32 -8.37
N GLN A 139 -2.42 -7.15 -8.62
CA GLN A 139 -1.40 -8.12 -8.23
C GLN A 139 -1.35 -8.31 -6.71
N TRP A 140 -1.36 -7.22 -5.93
CA TRP A 140 -1.42 -7.30 -4.48
C TRP A 140 -2.68 -8.04 -3.99
N ARG A 141 -3.84 -7.75 -4.58
CA ARG A 141 -5.09 -8.43 -4.24
C ARG A 141 -5.05 -9.92 -4.52
N ASP A 142 -4.49 -10.32 -5.65
CA ASP A 142 -4.36 -11.73 -6.03
C ASP A 142 -3.49 -12.49 -5.03
N LEU A 143 -2.30 -11.96 -4.72
CA LEU A 143 -1.37 -12.53 -3.74
C LEU A 143 -2.00 -12.66 -2.34
N LEU A 144 -2.81 -11.68 -1.93
CA LEU A 144 -3.51 -11.71 -0.65
C LEU A 144 -4.76 -12.60 -0.65
N ALA A 145 -5.45 -12.75 -1.78
CA ALA A 145 -6.67 -13.56 -1.90
C ALA A 145 -6.37 -15.06 -1.84
N VAL A 146 -5.30 -15.49 -2.51
CA VAL A 146 -4.73 -16.85 -2.41
C VAL A 146 -4.41 -17.23 -0.96
N SER A 147 -4.21 -16.22 -0.11
CA SER A 147 -3.98 -16.37 1.32
C SER A 147 -5.26 -16.46 2.16
N THR A 148 -6.47 -16.79 1.67
CA THR A 148 -7.70 -16.90 2.51
C THR A 148 -8.44 -18.23 2.28
N PRO A 149 -8.58 -19.13 3.29
CA PRO A 149 -9.32 -20.37 3.08
C PRO A 149 -10.80 -20.06 2.86
N SER A 150 -11.43 -20.79 1.93
CA SER A 150 -12.88 -20.72 1.75
C SER A 150 -13.56 -21.15 3.05
N ARG A 151 -14.62 -20.43 3.42
CA ARG A 151 -15.30 -20.57 4.71
C ARG A 151 -16.28 -21.76 4.71
N THR A 152 -15.95 -22.86 4.03
CA THR A 152 -16.90 -23.96 3.74
C THR A 152 -16.50 -25.34 4.28
N GLU A 153 -15.50 -25.45 5.15
CA GLU A 153 -15.21 -26.72 5.85
C GLU A 153 -15.20 -26.49 7.37
N SER A 154 -16.39 -26.38 7.95
CA SER A 154 -16.64 -26.61 9.39
C SER A 154 -18.14 -26.75 9.60
N ALA A 155 -18.69 -27.83 9.03
CA ALA A 155 -19.96 -28.40 9.43
C ALA A 155 -19.97 -29.87 9.01
N GLU A 156 -19.29 -30.70 9.79
CA GLU A 156 -19.60 -32.13 9.97
C GLU A 156 -19.07 -32.58 11.35
#